data_AF-A0A9N9L860-F1
#
_entry.id   AF-A0A9N9L860-F1
#
_cell.length_a   1.000
_cell.length_b   1.000
_cell.length_c   1.000
_cell.angle_alpha   90.00
_cell.angle_beta   90.00
_cell.angle_gamma   90.00
#
_symmetry.space_group_name_H-M   'P 1'
#
loop_
_entity.id
_entity.type
_entity.pdbx_description
1 polymer ?
#
loop_
_entity_poly.entity_id
_entity_poly.type
_entity_poly.pdbx_seq_one_letter_code
_entity_poly.pdbx_strand_id
1 'polypeptide(L)'
;MERRDSTASLFSLQQLDPSPFDSPDAEYDKQLPNLPRQSSNALGLSGSGHGAAYYLTRLQKYSSYVFTIYTSFHITNTSLIPLLTRSIPESEKYLLLTRPYYQSFPFEPLLITLPIATHILSGLALRIHRRNANLVRYGAVHLPISTRLERRLKVWPEVSWTSFSGYILAPLVIGHAFINRLLPWVYEGGSSSVGLGFVAHGFAKHPTVAWTGYVSLIGVASAHFVWGAAKWNGWVVHGTTKKARRRWWGLHGASVAAAVVEGWIGKSYDVLYSKIPLKDWRHGIGAMGHICWRIDSLEERLIRIQQLAFIPGRILMYAYLWKRPDTSLKQSPGKISQQLPFTLRIKNPLSSSRERKQTTNSLVN
;
A
#
# COMPACT_ATOMS: atom_id res chain seq x y z
N MET A 1 -22.22 -5.11 -62.47
CA MET A 1 -22.25 -5.60 -61.07
C MET A 1 -21.59 -4.52 -60.24
N GLU A 2 -22.39 -3.65 -59.64
CA GLU A 2 -21.96 -2.29 -59.23
C GLU A 2 -22.13 -2.11 -57.72
N ARG A 3 -21.11 -1.52 -57.07
CA ARG A 3 -21.02 -1.41 -55.62
C ARG A 3 -21.85 -0.22 -55.12
N ARG A 4 -22.91 -0.49 -54.35
CA ARG A 4 -23.60 0.54 -53.57
C ARG A 4 -22.87 0.76 -52.24
N ASP A 5 -22.18 1.88 -52.12
CA ASP A 5 -21.64 2.34 -50.84
C ASP A 5 -22.73 3.14 -50.08
N SER A 6 -23.06 2.69 -48.87
CA SER A 6 -24.16 3.24 -48.07
C SER A 6 -23.80 4.57 -47.40
N THR A 7 -24.08 5.68 -48.07
CA THR A 7 -24.01 7.04 -47.50
C THR A 7 -25.14 7.30 -46.49
N ALA A 8 -25.01 6.84 -45.24
CA ALA A 8 -25.97 7.13 -44.17
C ALA A 8 -25.46 6.95 -42.73
N SER A 9 -24.50 7.77 -42.26
CA SER A 9 -24.43 8.16 -40.82
C SER A 9 -23.46 9.32 -40.51
N LEU A 10 -23.27 10.28 -41.43
CA LEU A 10 -22.59 11.55 -41.12
C LEU A 10 -23.57 12.53 -40.47
N PHE A 11 -24.23 12.11 -39.39
CA PHE A 11 -25.12 12.95 -38.60
C PHE A 11 -24.30 13.94 -37.76
N SER A 12 -23.92 15.03 -38.43
CA SER A 12 -23.63 16.35 -37.88
C SER A 12 -22.99 16.38 -36.48
N LEU A 13 -21.69 16.10 -36.43
CA LEU A 13 -20.83 16.80 -35.46
C LEU A 13 -20.73 18.26 -35.90
N GLN A 14 -21.79 19.03 -35.68
CA GLN A 14 -21.82 20.46 -35.95
C GLN A 14 -20.83 21.12 -34.98
N GLN A 15 -19.66 21.46 -35.51
CA GLN A 15 -18.67 22.23 -34.79
C GLN A 15 -19.25 23.64 -34.58
N LEU A 16 -19.80 23.86 -33.38
CA LEU A 16 -20.22 25.17 -32.92
C LEU A 16 -18.95 26.00 -32.72
N ASP A 17 -18.74 27.00 -33.58
CA ASP A 17 -17.76 28.03 -33.32
C ASP A 17 -18.10 28.72 -31.99
N PRO A 18 -17.09 29.00 -31.13
CA PRO A 18 -17.32 29.70 -29.89
C PRO A 18 -17.82 31.11 -30.20
N SER A 19 -19.10 31.37 -29.91
CA SER A 19 -19.69 32.70 -30.01
C SER A 19 -18.84 33.68 -29.19
N PRO A 20 -18.50 34.87 -29.71
CA PRO A 20 -17.87 35.92 -28.91
C PRO A 20 -18.69 36.16 -27.64
N PHE A 21 -18.04 36.02 -26.48
CA PHE A 21 -18.63 36.45 -25.22
C PHE A 21 -18.59 37.98 -25.19
N ASP A 22 -19.68 38.63 -25.60
CA ASP A 22 -20.04 39.89 -24.97
C ASP A 22 -20.32 39.57 -23.50
N SER A 23 -19.51 40.12 -22.59
CA SER A 23 -19.67 39.97 -21.16
C SER A 23 -20.73 40.96 -20.65
N PRO A 24 -21.94 40.52 -20.25
CA PRO A 24 -22.86 41.40 -19.55
C PRO A 24 -22.43 41.41 -18.08
N ASP A 25 -21.97 42.55 -17.61
CA ASP A 25 -21.52 42.72 -16.24
C ASP A 25 -22.65 42.43 -15.22
N ALA A 26 -22.30 41.64 -14.20
CA ALA A 26 -22.79 41.75 -12.82
C ALA A 26 -24.30 41.66 -12.46
N GLU A 27 -25.26 41.32 -13.34
CA GLU A 27 -26.70 41.36 -12.97
C GLU A 27 -27.49 40.03 -12.92
N TYR A 28 -26.89 38.86 -13.21
CA TYR A 28 -27.63 37.57 -13.21
C TYR A 28 -27.56 36.71 -11.93
N ASP A 29 -26.85 37.16 -10.88
CA ASP A 29 -26.63 36.37 -9.66
C ASP A 29 -27.84 36.28 -8.69
N LYS A 30 -29.00 36.86 -9.03
CA LYS A 30 -30.14 37.02 -8.10
C LYS A 30 -31.31 36.05 -8.26
N GLN A 31 -31.32 35.16 -9.26
CA GLN A 31 -32.51 34.32 -9.52
C GLN A 31 -32.23 32.88 -9.98
N LEU A 32 -31.16 32.26 -9.49
CA LEU A 32 -31.14 30.80 -9.40
C LEU A 32 -32.04 30.36 -8.23
N PRO A 33 -33.06 29.50 -8.45
CA PRO A 33 -33.80 28.92 -7.33
C PRO A 33 -32.83 28.16 -6.44
N ASN A 34 -33.02 28.23 -5.12
CA ASN A 34 -32.25 27.46 -4.14
C ASN A 34 -32.49 25.96 -4.38
N LEU A 35 -31.74 25.36 -5.31
CA LEU A 35 -31.62 23.92 -5.42
C LEU A 35 -31.17 23.42 -4.05
N PRO A 36 -31.94 22.55 -3.37
CA PRO A 36 -31.52 22.02 -2.10
C PRO A 36 -30.19 21.32 -2.34
N ARG A 37 -29.11 21.91 -1.82
CA ARG A 37 -27.78 21.33 -1.85
C ARG A 37 -27.87 20.07 -0.98
N GLN A 38 -28.23 18.95 -1.61
CA GLN A 38 -28.42 17.66 -0.98
C GLN A 38 -27.07 17.17 -0.46
N SER A 39 -26.68 17.74 0.67
CA SER A 39 -25.72 17.22 1.63
C SER A 39 -26.33 15.92 2.15
N SER A 40 -26.15 14.84 1.37
CA SER A 40 -26.53 13.48 1.72
C SER A 40 -25.60 12.93 2.82
N ASN A 41 -25.47 13.68 3.91
CA ASN A 41 -24.82 13.30 5.15
C ASN A 41 -25.91 12.86 6.12
N ALA A 42 -26.48 11.67 5.88
CA ALA A 42 -27.54 11.05 6.67
C ALA A 42 -27.11 10.64 8.10
N LEU A 43 -26.11 11.32 8.67
CA LEU A 43 -25.48 11.00 9.95
C LEU A 43 -25.05 12.24 10.76
N GLY A 44 -25.57 13.43 10.46
CA GLY A 44 -25.55 14.60 11.37
C GLY A 44 -24.19 15.29 11.66
N LEU A 45 -23.06 14.75 11.22
CA LEU A 45 -21.70 15.27 11.51
C LEU A 45 -21.34 16.62 10.81
N SER A 46 -22.33 17.38 10.33
CA SER A 46 -22.13 18.49 9.38
C SER A 46 -21.48 19.75 9.96
N GLY A 47 -21.31 19.85 11.28
CA GLY A 47 -20.81 21.07 11.93
C GLY A 47 -19.30 21.33 11.78
N SER A 48 -18.49 20.33 11.43
CA SER A 48 -17.02 20.46 11.43
C SER A 48 -16.36 20.51 10.04
N GLY A 49 -17.13 20.52 8.95
CA GLY A 49 -16.63 20.42 7.57
C GLY A 49 -16.10 19.04 7.17
N HIS A 50 -16.07 18.06 8.09
CA HIS A 50 -15.54 16.72 7.85
C HIS A 50 -16.65 15.72 7.49
N GLY A 51 -16.69 15.28 6.22
CA GLY A 51 -17.63 14.25 5.76
C GLY A 51 -17.23 12.82 6.13
N ALA A 52 -18.14 11.85 5.92
CA ALA A 52 -17.93 10.43 6.26
C ALA A 52 -16.61 9.85 5.71
N ALA A 53 -16.21 10.21 4.49
CA ALA A 53 -14.96 9.76 3.87
C ALA A 53 -13.70 10.18 4.66
N TYR A 54 -13.72 11.30 5.39
CA TYR A 54 -12.61 11.73 6.24
C TYR A 54 -12.45 10.82 7.45
N TYR A 55 -13.54 10.60 8.20
CA TYR A 55 -13.53 9.74 9.39
C TYR A 55 -13.17 8.29 9.03
N LEU A 56 -13.77 7.73 7.96
CA LEU A 56 -13.43 6.38 7.50
C LEU A 56 -11.96 6.26 7.07
N THR A 57 -11.38 7.27 6.42
CA THR A 57 -9.95 7.26 6.05
C THR A 57 -9.05 7.32 7.28
N ARG A 58 -9.43 8.10 8.31
CA ARG A 58 -8.71 8.14 9.58
C ARG A 58 -8.83 6.81 10.33
N LEU A 59 -10.03 6.24 10.45
CA LEU A 59 -10.24 4.93 11.08
C LEU A 59 -9.40 3.84 10.39
N GLN A 60 -9.38 3.79 9.05
CA GLN A 60 -8.54 2.85 8.31
C GLN A 60 -7.05 3.06 8.58
N LYS A 61 -6.59 4.31 8.64
CA LYS A 61 -5.18 4.63 8.90
C LYS A 61 -4.78 4.28 10.34
N TYR A 62 -5.46 4.82 11.35
CA TYR A 62 -5.03 4.69 12.74
C TYR A 62 -5.20 3.27 13.30
N SER A 63 -6.20 2.51 12.85
CA SER A 63 -6.28 1.07 13.17
C SER A 63 -5.05 0.28 12.71
N SER A 64 -4.41 0.68 11.60
CA SER A 64 -3.19 0.01 11.13
C SER A 64 -1.99 0.17 12.06
N TYR A 65 -1.90 1.30 12.78
CA TYR A 65 -0.81 1.52 13.73
C TYR A 65 -0.92 0.60 14.96
N VAL A 66 -2.13 0.35 15.45
CA VAL A 66 -2.35 -0.55 16.59
C VAL A 66 -1.95 -1.99 16.24
N PHE A 67 -2.44 -2.52 15.11
CA PHE A 67 -2.05 -3.88 14.73
C PHE A 67 -0.57 -3.96 14.33
N THR A 68 0.07 -2.89 13.82
CA THR A 68 1.52 -2.89 13.54
C THR A 68 2.34 -3.13 14.82
N ILE A 69 1.95 -2.51 15.94
CA ILE A 69 2.60 -2.75 17.25
C ILE A 69 2.45 -4.23 17.65
N TYR A 70 1.23 -4.76 17.55
CA TYR A 70 0.97 -6.18 17.79
C TYR A 70 1.80 -7.10 16.87
N THR A 71 1.86 -6.81 15.57
CA THR A 71 2.62 -7.58 14.58
C THR A 71 4.11 -7.59 14.89
N SER A 72 4.69 -6.48 15.34
CA SER A 72 6.09 -6.43 15.81
C SER A 72 6.33 -7.39 16.99
N PHE A 73 5.45 -7.40 18.00
CA PHE A 73 5.55 -8.36 19.11
C PHE A 73 5.33 -9.80 18.64
N HIS A 74 4.38 -10.04 17.74
CA HIS A 74 4.09 -11.36 17.19
C HIS A 74 5.32 -11.91 16.44
N ILE A 75 5.83 -11.20 15.45
CA ILE A 75 7.03 -11.58 14.67
C ILE A 75 8.25 -11.77 15.58
N THR A 76 8.40 -10.92 16.61
CA THR A 76 9.51 -11.09 17.57
C THR A 76 9.43 -12.45 18.28
N ASN A 77 8.27 -12.85 18.77
CA ASN A 77 8.09 -14.09 19.53
C ASN A 77 7.97 -15.35 18.65
N THR A 78 7.37 -15.26 17.46
CA THR A 78 7.11 -16.44 16.60
C THR A 78 8.17 -16.64 15.51
N SER A 79 9.01 -15.64 15.25
CA SER A 79 10.03 -15.68 14.20
C SER A 79 11.44 -15.32 14.71
N LEU A 80 11.64 -14.12 15.29
CA LEU A 80 13.00 -13.66 15.64
C LEU A 80 13.62 -14.42 16.81
N ILE A 81 12.88 -14.66 17.90
CA ILE A 81 13.37 -15.42 19.05
C ILE A 81 13.67 -16.88 18.66
N PRO A 82 12.79 -17.61 17.94
CA PRO A 82 13.11 -18.93 17.41
C PRO A 82 14.32 -19.00 16.47
N LEU A 83 14.52 -17.98 15.63
CA LEU A 83 15.70 -17.86 14.79
C LEU A 83 17.00 -17.70 15.60
N LEU A 84 16.94 -16.93 16.70
CA LEU A 84 18.08 -16.65 17.57
C LEU A 84 18.43 -17.84 18.47
N THR A 85 17.45 -18.44 19.14
CA THR A 85 17.67 -19.58 20.06
C THR A 85 17.90 -20.89 19.32
N ARG A 86 17.39 -21.02 18.09
CA ARG A 86 17.39 -22.23 17.26
C ARG A 86 16.77 -23.46 17.96
N SER A 87 15.87 -23.22 18.92
CA SER A 87 15.26 -24.25 19.76
C SER A 87 13.81 -23.91 20.08
N ILE A 88 12.88 -24.82 19.75
CA ILE A 88 11.46 -24.68 20.10
C ILE A 88 11.26 -24.64 21.63
N PRO A 89 11.78 -25.59 22.44
CA PRO A 89 11.61 -25.56 23.90
C PRO A 89 12.15 -24.29 24.58
N GLU A 90 13.23 -23.71 24.08
CA GLU A 90 13.77 -22.45 24.63
C GLU A 90 12.93 -21.25 24.22
N SER A 91 12.47 -21.21 22.96
CA SER A 91 11.62 -20.12 22.45
C SER A 91 10.24 -20.09 23.08
N GLU A 92 9.69 -21.25 23.40
CA GLU A 92 8.38 -21.39 24.04
C GLU A 92 8.31 -20.56 25.33
N LYS A 93 9.39 -20.55 26.13
CA LYS A 93 9.49 -19.78 27.39
C LYS A 93 9.21 -18.28 27.17
N TYR A 94 9.74 -17.70 26.09
CA TYR A 94 9.52 -16.29 25.73
C TYR A 94 8.11 -16.03 25.19
N LEU A 95 7.56 -16.96 24.40
CA LEU A 95 6.18 -16.88 23.93
C LEU A 95 5.19 -16.95 25.11
N LEU A 96 5.43 -17.84 26.06
CA LEU A 96 4.65 -17.95 27.30
C LEU A 96 4.73 -16.67 28.14
N LEU A 97 5.93 -16.10 28.31
CA LEU A 97 6.15 -14.87 29.06
C LEU A 97 5.41 -13.66 28.46
N THR A 98 5.36 -13.56 27.13
CA THR A 98 4.74 -12.41 26.46
C THR A 98 3.23 -12.57 26.26
N ARG A 99 2.71 -13.81 26.30
CA ARG A 99 1.29 -14.13 26.09
C ARG A 99 0.30 -13.28 26.92
N PRO A 100 0.49 -13.03 28.23
CA PRO A 100 -0.45 -12.25 29.04
C PRO A 100 -0.63 -10.81 28.56
N TYR A 101 0.37 -10.22 27.88
CA TYR A 101 0.35 -8.82 27.46
C TYR A 101 -0.47 -8.56 26.19
N TYR A 102 -0.78 -9.58 25.38
CA TYR A 102 -1.51 -9.41 24.11
C TYR A 102 -2.55 -10.49 23.79
N GLN A 103 -2.65 -11.58 24.55
CA GLN A 103 -3.69 -12.62 24.39
C GLN A 103 -4.67 -12.71 25.57
N SER A 104 -4.62 -11.78 26.51
CA SER A 104 -5.58 -11.68 27.63
C SER A 104 -6.69 -10.69 27.30
N PHE A 105 -7.82 -10.81 28.00
CA PHE A 105 -8.83 -9.75 28.04
C PHE A 105 -8.34 -8.59 28.93
N PRO A 106 -8.50 -7.30 28.54
CA PRO A 106 -9.16 -6.79 27.34
C PRO A 106 -8.20 -6.56 26.13
N PHE A 107 -6.91 -6.87 26.28
CA PHE A 107 -5.87 -6.51 25.31
C PHE A 107 -6.03 -7.19 23.94
N GLU A 108 -6.39 -8.47 23.86
CA GLU A 108 -6.62 -9.15 22.57
C GLU A 108 -7.71 -8.46 21.73
N PRO A 109 -8.94 -8.24 22.24
CA PRO A 109 -9.96 -7.50 21.51
C PRO A 109 -9.51 -6.09 21.08
N LEU A 110 -8.78 -5.38 21.94
CA LEU A 110 -8.40 -3.98 21.74
C LEU A 110 -7.21 -3.80 20.79
N LEU A 111 -6.24 -4.72 20.79
CA LEU A 111 -5.02 -4.65 19.98
C LEU A 111 -5.14 -5.38 18.64
N ILE A 112 -6.02 -6.39 18.54
CA ILE A 112 -6.11 -7.30 17.39
C ILE A 112 -7.49 -7.19 16.74
N THR A 113 -8.54 -7.63 17.42
CA THR A 113 -9.86 -7.83 16.82
C THR A 113 -10.50 -6.52 16.36
N LEU A 114 -10.58 -5.52 17.25
CA LEU A 114 -11.17 -4.21 16.95
C LEU A 114 -10.35 -3.45 15.89
N PRO A 115 -9.01 -3.37 15.95
CA PRO A 115 -8.21 -2.77 14.88
C PRO A 115 -8.37 -3.46 13.52
N ILE A 116 -8.29 -4.78 13.44
CA ILE A 116 -8.44 -5.51 12.16
C ILE A 116 -9.85 -5.32 11.59
N ALA A 117 -10.89 -5.48 12.40
CA ALA A 117 -12.27 -5.24 11.98
C ALA A 117 -12.47 -3.80 11.51
N THR A 118 -11.99 -2.81 12.28
CA THR A 118 -12.04 -1.38 11.91
C THR A 118 -11.33 -1.13 10.59
N HIS A 119 -10.14 -1.70 10.38
CA HIS A 119 -9.36 -1.51 9.16
C HIS A 119 -10.09 -2.04 7.91
N ILE A 120 -10.60 -3.27 7.99
CA ILE A 120 -11.30 -3.93 6.88
C ILE A 120 -12.64 -3.23 6.59
N LEU A 121 -13.46 -2.99 7.62
CA LEU A 121 -14.79 -2.40 7.47
C LEU A 121 -14.73 -0.96 6.98
N SER A 122 -13.81 -0.13 7.51
CA SER A 122 -13.64 1.25 7.03
C SER A 122 -13.10 1.30 5.59
N GLY A 123 -12.21 0.38 5.20
CA GLY A 123 -11.74 0.23 3.83
C GLY A 123 -12.86 -0.17 2.84
N LEU A 124 -13.72 -1.11 3.24
CA LEU A 124 -14.90 -1.52 2.47
C LEU A 124 -15.92 -0.38 2.35
N ALA A 125 -16.24 0.30 3.46
CA ALA A 125 -17.14 1.44 3.51
C ALA A 125 -16.64 2.60 2.62
N LEU A 126 -15.34 2.91 2.61
CA LEU A 126 -14.75 3.88 1.68
C LEU A 126 -14.95 3.48 0.22
N ARG A 127 -14.85 2.18 -0.10
CA ARG A 127 -15.03 1.70 -1.47
C ARG A 127 -16.47 1.83 -1.92
N ILE A 128 -17.43 1.50 -1.06
CA ILE A 128 -18.87 1.67 -1.29
C ILE A 128 -19.23 3.16 -1.40
N HIS A 129 -18.73 4.01 -0.51
CA HIS A 129 -18.91 5.46 -0.56
C HIS A 129 -18.42 6.06 -1.88
N ARG A 130 -17.22 5.69 -2.34
CA ARG A 130 -16.66 6.14 -3.63
C ARG A 130 -17.47 5.64 -4.82
N ARG A 131 -17.92 4.37 -4.80
CA ARG A 131 -18.84 3.81 -5.81
C ARG A 131 -20.15 4.62 -5.88
N ASN A 132 -20.75 4.95 -4.74
CA ASN A 132 -22.01 5.70 -4.70
C ASN A 132 -21.81 7.16 -5.17
N ALA A 133 -20.70 7.81 -4.80
CA ALA A 133 -20.34 9.12 -5.34
C ALA A 133 -20.15 9.09 -6.88
N ASN A 134 -19.56 8.02 -7.42
CA ASN A 134 -19.45 7.83 -8.88
C ASN A 134 -20.82 7.60 -9.55
N LEU A 135 -21.76 6.88 -8.91
CA LEU A 135 -23.13 6.74 -9.44
C LEU A 135 -23.82 8.10 -9.60
N VAL A 136 -23.69 8.98 -8.59
CA VAL A 136 -24.23 10.35 -8.65
C VAL A 136 -23.57 11.16 -9.77
N ARG A 137 -22.23 11.14 -9.85
CA ARG A 137 -21.46 11.87 -10.87
C ARG A 137 -21.78 11.47 -12.31
N TYR A 138 -22.11 10.20 -12.55
CA TYR A 138 -22.46 9.69 -13.88
C TYR A 138 -23.98 9.68 -14.14
N GLY A 139 -24.80 10.31 -13.30
CA GLY A 139 -26.27 10.29 -13.42
C GLY A 139 -26.89 8.90 -13.32
N ALA A 140 -26.12 7.91 -12.88
CA ALA A 140 -26.44 6.48 -13.01
C ALA A 140 -27.24 5.93 -11.82
N VAL A 141 -27.63 6.77 -10.86
CA VAL A 141 -28.35 6.39 -9.63
C VAL A 141 -29.65 5.65 -9.94
N HIS A 142 -30.43 6.16 -10.91
CA HIS A 142 -31.73 5.59 -11.29
C HIS A 142 -31.66 4.51 -12.37
N LEU A 143 -30.49 4.28 -12.99
CA LEU A 143 -30.33 3.24 -14.01
C LEU A 143 -30.33 1.83 -13.40
N PRO A 144 -30.98 0.83 -14.02
CA PRO A 144 -30.88 -0.56 -13.59
C PRO A 144 -29.47 -1.11 -13.81
N ILE A 145 -29.13 -2.19 -13.10
CA ILE A 145 -27.78 -2.77 -13.11
C ILE A 145 -27.38 -3.28 -14.51
N SER A 146 -28.31 -3.84 -15.27
CA SER A 146 -28.13 -4.27 -16.66
C SER A 146 -27.62 -3.12 -17.54
N THR A 147 -28.36 -2.00 -17.61
CA THR A 147 -28.00 -0.82 -18.40
C THR A 147 -26.67 -0.18 -17.97
N ARG A 148 -26.33 -0.23 -16.67
CA ARG A 148 -25.00 0.21 -16.19
C ARG A 148 -23.87 -0.70 -16.71
N LEU A 149 -24.13 -2.00 -16.84
CA LEU A 149 -23.18 -3.01 -17.32
C LEU A 149 -23.02 -2.96 -18.85
N GLU A 150 -24.13 -2.86 -19.59
CA GLU A 150 -24.18 -2.65 -21.05
C GLU A 150 -23.38 -1.41 -21.46
N ARG A 151 -23.62 -0.28 -20.79
CA ARG A 151 -22.88 0.98 -20.99
C ARG A 151 -21.47 0.97 -20.39
N ARG A 152 -21.03 -0.15 -19.82
CA ARG A 152 -19.72 -0.36 -19.18
C ARG A 152 -19.31 0.77 -18.22
N LEU A 153 -20.26 1.32 -17.48
CA LEU A 153 -20.03 2.48 -16.62
C LEU A 153 -19.00 2.13 -15.53
N LYS A 154 -17.92 2.91 -15.46
CA LYS A 154 -16.81 2.74 -14.50
C LYS A 154 -17.19 3.24 -13.10
N VAL A 155 -18.26 2.67 -12.55
CA VAL A 155 -18.85 3.04 -11.26
C VAL A 155 -17.91 2.67 -10.10
N TRP A 156 -17.31 1.48 -10.15
CA TRP A 156 -16.43 1.02 -9.08
C TRP A 156 -15.06 1.73 -9.13
N PRO A 157 -14.52 2.15 -7.97
CA PRO A 157 -13.13 2.62 -7.91
C PRO A 157 -12.16 1.49 -8.23
N GLU A 158 -11.07 1.86 -8.91
CA GLU A 158 -9.99 0.97 -9.33
C GLU A 158 -9.39 0.21 -8.14
N VAL A 159 -9.03 -1.05 -8.38
CA VAL A 159 -8.37 -1.89 -7.38
C VAL A 159 -6.87 -1.56 -7.39
N SER A 160 -6.44 -0.77 -6.41
CA SER A 160 -5.01 -0.54 -6.17
C SER A 160 -4.29 -1.82 -5.71
N TRP A 161 -2.98 -1.93 -5.93
CA TRP A 161 -2.18 -3.06 -5.43
C TRP A 161 -2.34 -3.28 -3.92
N THR A 162 -2.40 -2.22 -3.12
CA THR A 162 -2.70 -2.31 -1.67
C THR A 162 -4.07 -2.93 -1.38
N SER A 163 -5.08 -2.61 -2.20
CA SER A 163 -6.42 -3.20 -2.05
C SER A 163 -6.44 -4.65 -2.49
N PHE A 164 -5.74 -4.99 -3.58
CA PHE A 164 -5.62 -6.36 -4.08
C PHE A 164 -4.93 -7.28 -3.06
N SER A 165 -3.77 -6.88 -2.53
CA SER A 165 -3.10 -7.64 -1.46
C SER A 165 -3.95 -7.71 -0.20
N GLY A 166 -4.70 -6.67 0.15
CA GLY A 166 -5.62 -6.70 1.30
C GLY A 166 -6.75 -7.72 1.15
N TYR A 167 -7.30 -7.89 -0.06
CA TYR A 167 -8.33 -8.90 -0.33
C TYR A 167 -7.79 -10.34 -0.25
N ILE A 168 -6.51 -10.56 -0.54
CA ILE A 168 -5.85 -11.87 -0.39
C ILE A 168 -5.41 -12.08 1.07
N LEU A 169 -4.93 -11.04 1.74
CA LEU A 169 -4.46 -11.10 3.12
C LEU A 169 -5.59 -11.42 4.11
N ALA A 170 -6.79 -10.84 3.92
CA ALA A 170 -7.92 -11.04 4.82
C ALA A 170 -8.27 -12.53 5.06
N PRO A 171 -8.52 -13.38 4.04
CA PRO A 171 -8.77 -14.80 4.26
C PRO A 171 -7.56 -15.56 4.80
N LEU A 172 -6.33 -15.16 4.47
CA LEU A 172 -5.11 -15.77 5.03
C LEU A 172 -4.98 -15.51 6.54
N VAL A 173 -5.23 -14.28 6.99
CA VAL A 173 -5.25 -13.91 8.41
C VAL A 173 -6.41 -14.60 9.14
N ILE A 174 -7.59 -14.68 8.53
CA ILE A 174 -8.73 -15.42 9.10
C ILE A 174 -8.39 -16.92 9.24
N GLY A 175 -7.77 -17.55 8.24
CA GLY A 175 -7.33 -18.94 8.32
C GLY A 175 -6.25 -19.18 9.38
N HIS A 176 -5.29 -18.27 9.49
CA HIS A 176 -4.28 -18.30 10.55
C HIS A 176 -4.91 -18.19 11.95
N ALA A 177 -5.82 -17.24 12.16
CA ALA A 177 -6.53 -17.07 13.43
C ALA A 177 -7.50 -18.24 13.72
N PHE A 178 -8.10 -18.83 12.68
CA PHE A 178 -8.95 -20.01 12.82
C PHE A 178 -8.17 -21.18 13.41
N ILE A 179 -7.03 -21.54 12.81
CA ILE A 179 -6.21 -22.67 13.27
C ILE A 179 -5.54 -22.41 14.64
N ASN A 180 -5.03 -21.19 14.87
CA ASN A 180 -4.21 -20.89 16.05
C ASN A 180 -4.98 -20.22 17.22
N ARG A 181 -6.25 -19.89 17.06
CA ARG A 181 -7.07 -19.24 18.10
C ARG A 181 -8.45 -19.85 18.23
N LEU A 182 -9.24 -19.90 17.15
CA LEU A 182 -10.63 -20.34 17.24
C LEU A 182 -10.74 -21.85 17.45
N LEU A 183 -9.99 -22.66 16.70
CA LEU A 183 -10.06 -24.12 16.77
C LEU A 183 -9.69 -24.64 18.18
N PRO A 184 -8.59 -24.20 18.83
CA PRO A 184 -8.28 -24.62 20.20
C PRO A 184 -9.30 -24.08 21.20
N TRP A 185 -9.79 -22.84 21.03
CA TRP A 185 -10.85 -22.30 21.89
C TRP A 185 -12.14 -23.13 21.86
N VAL A 186 -12.54 -23.65 20.69
CA VAL A 186 -13.73 -24.52 20.52
C VAL A 186 -13.55 -25.88 21.18
N TYR A 187 -12.35 -26.49 21.10
CA TYR A 187 -12.15 -27.89 21.55
C TYR A 187 -11.51 -28.02 22.95
N GLU A 188 -10.73 -27.04 23.40
CA GLU A 188 -9.98 -27.05 24.66
C GLU A 188 -10.47 -25.95 25.64
N GLY A 189 -11.50 -25.18 25.27
CA GLY A 189 -12.05 -24.07 26.07
C GLY A 189 -11.15 -22.83 26.12
N GLY A 190 -10.02 -22.85 25.43
CA GLY A 190 -9.05 -21.77 25.37
C GLY A 190 -7.94 -22.04 24.35
N SER A 191 -7.11 -21.04 24.10
CA SER A 191 -5.96 -21.14 23.19
C SER A 191 -4.65 -20.77 23.88
N SER A 192 -4.58 -21.00 25.19
CA SER A 192 -3.37 -20.90 26.02
C SER A 192 -2.45 -22.13 25.90
N SER A 193 -2.96 -23.24 25.35
CA SER A 193 -2.16 -24.41 24.93
C SER A 193 -1.34 -24.17 23.66
N VAL A 194 -1.70 -23.15 22.86
CA VAL A 194 -1.11 -22.90 21.54
C VAL A 194 0.29 -22.30 21.65
N GLY A 195 1.28 -23.18 21.48
CA GLY A 195 2.70 -22.84 21.44
C GLY A 195 3.34 -23.02 20.07
N LEU A 196 4.65 -22.78 19.99
CA LEU A 196 5.47 -23.12 18.82
C LEU A 196 5.44 -24.62 18.55
N GLY A 197 5.35 -25.45 19.59
CA GLY A 197 5.17 -26.91 19.45
C GLY A 197 3.90 -27.33 18.71
N PHE A 198 2.79 -26.62 18.91
CA PHE A 198 1.53 -26.85 18.19
C PHE A 198 1.66 -26.53 16.70
N VAL A 199 2.22 -25.35 16.39
CA VAL A 199 2.50 -24.92 15.01
C VAL A 199 3.46 -25.91 14.33
N ALA A 200 4.52 -26.31 15.04
CA ALA A 200 5.52 -27.27 14.57
C ALA A 200 4.92 -28.65 14.24
N HIS A 201 4.00 -29.14 15.07
CA HIS A 201 3.25 -30.37 14.75
C HIS A 201 2.38 -30.20 13.49
N GLY A 202 1.77 -29.03 13.30
CA GLY A 202 1.03 -28.69 12.07
C GLY A 202 1.90 -28.75 10.81
N PHE A 203 3.12 -28.19 10.85
CA PHE A 203 4.10 -28.31 9.77
C PHE A 203 4.55 -29.75 9.51
N ALA A 204 4.78 -30.54 10.56
CA ALA A 204 5.17 -31.95 10.41
C ALA A 204 4.05 -32.82 9.82
N LYS A 205 2.79 -32.57 10.20
CA LYS A 205 1.62 -33.37 9.80
C LYS A 205 1.06 -32.98 8.42
N HIS A 206 1.06 -31.69 8.09
CA HIS A 206 0.47 -31.15 6.86
C HIS A 206 1.45 -30.19 6.15
N PRO A 207 2.65 -30.65 5.75
CA PRO A 207 3.74 -29.77 5.30
C PRO A 207 3.35 -28.89 4.12
N THR A 208 2.68 -29.44 3.10
CA THR A 208 2.27 -28.66 1.92
C THR A 208 1.30 -27.52 2.28
N VAL A 209 0.29 -27.80 3.11
CA VAL A 209 -0.72 -26.83 3.54
C VAL A 209 -0.10 -25.78 4.46
N ALA A 210 0.73 -26.19 5.42
CA ALA A 210 1.43 -25.28 6.33
C ALA A 210 2.40 -24.37 5.56
N TRP A 211 3.28 -24.93 4.72
CA TRP A 211 4.23 -24.13 3.93
C TRP A 211 3.52 -23.15 3.00
N THR A 212 2.57 -23.61 2.19
CA THR A 212 1.84 -22.72 1.26
C THR A 212 1.05 -21.65 2.00
N GLY A 213 0.40 -22.00 3.11
CA GLY A 213 -0.34 -21.07 3.95
C GLY A 213 0.54 -19.99 4.57
N TYR A 214 1.63 -20.37 5.25
CA TYR A 214 2.53 -19.42 5.91
C TYR A 214 3.35 -18.58 4.91
N VAL A 215 3.86 -19.16 3.82
CA VAL A 215 4.57 -18.40 2.77
C VAL A 215 3.63 -17.38 2.10
N SER A 216 2.38 -17.78 1.81
CA SER A 216 1.39 -16.85 1.24
C SER A 216 1.03 -15.75 2.25
N LEU A 217 0.80 -16.10 3.52
CA LEU A 217 0.48 -15.14 4.58
C LEU A 217 1.60 -14.11 4.73
N ILE A 218 2.85 -14.55 4.92
CA ILE A 218 4.03 -13.69 5.05
C ILE A 218 4.20 -12.82 3.80
N GLY A 219 4.31 -13.41 2.60
CA GLY A 219 4.58 -12.68 1.37
C GLY A 219 3.51 -11.62 1.04
N VAL A 220 2.23 -11.96 1.24
CA VAL A 220 1.12 -11.02 1.01
C VAL A 220 1.03 -9.98 2.13
N ALA A 221 1.32 -10.34 3.39
CA ALA A 221 1.36 -9.40 4.52
C ALA A 221 2.47 -8.36 4.34
N SER A 222 3.71 -8.79 4.11
CA SER A 222 4.85 -7.88 3.89
C SER A 222 4.58 -6.93 2.71
N ALA A 223 4.04 -7.44 1.60
CA ALA A 223 3.63 -6.61 0.46
C ALA A 223 2.51 -5.62 0.81
N HIS A 224 1.49 -6.04 1.57
CA HIS A 224 0.41 -5.17 2.01
C HIS A 224 0.91 -4.05 2.95
N PHE A 225 1.78 -4.38 3.90
CA PHE A 225 2.34 -3.43 4.85
C PHE A 225 3.26 -2.41 4.17
N VAL A 226 4.16 -2.85 3.30
CA VAL A 226 5.07 -1.95 2.55
C VAL A 226 4.28 -1.02 1.61
N TRP A 227 3.32 -1.55 0.85
CA TRP A 227 2.47 -0.71 -0.01
C TRP A 227 1.52 0.21 0.78
N GLY A 228 1.04 -0.23 1.93
CA GLY A 228 0.28 0.61 2.87
C GLY A 228 1.11 1.78 3.39
N ALA A 229 2.29 1.49 3.96
CA ALA A 229 3.24 2.47 4.46
C ALA A 229 3.62 3.49 3.38
N ALA A 230 3.95 3.02 2.17
CA ALA A 230 4.26 3.89 1.04
C ALA A 230 3.08 4.79 0.64
N LYS A 231 1.84 4.29 0.73
CA LYS A 231 0.62 5.06 0.45
C LYS A 231 0.35 6.12 1.51
N TRP A 232 0.49 5.80 2.79
CA TRP A 232 0.28 6.77 3.89
C TRP A 232 1.36 7.85 3.96
N ASN A 233 2.57 7.58 3.47
CA ASN A 233 3.67 8.54 3.38
C ASN A 233 3.77 9.27 2.03
N GLY A 234 2.83 9.07 1.10
CA GLY A 234 2.83 9.74 -0.22
C GLY A 234 3.98 9.31 -1.15
N TRP A 235 4.59 8.15 -0.91
CA TRP A 235 5.70 7.62 -1.72
C TRP A 235 5.24 6.96 -3.01
N VAL A 236 3.99 6.49 -3.07
CA VAL A 236 3.36 5.93 -4.28
C VAL A 236 3.17 7.02 -5.34
N VAL A 237 3.98 6.95 -6.40
CA VAL A 237 3.89 7.85 -7.55
C VAL A 237 3.13 7.15 -8.68
N HIS A 238 2.13 7.83 -9.21
CA HIS A 238 1.36 7.37 -10.37
C HIS A 238 1.96 7.98 -11.66
N GLY A 239 1.90 7.24 -12.77
CA GLY A 239 2.40 7.66 -14.09
C GLY A 239 3.62 6.88 -14.59
N THR A 240 4.01 7.15 -15.85
CA THR A 240 5.00 6.36 -16.61
C THR A 240 6.46 6.81 -16.43
N THR A 241 6.72 7.82 -15.60
CA THR A 241 8.05 8.44 -15.47
C THR A 241 9.12 7.48 -14.95
N LYS A 242 10.39 7.72 -15.31
CA LYS A 242 11.55 6.97 -14.78
C LYS A 242 11.58 6.96 -13.24
N LYS A 243 11.16 8.06 -12.60
CA LYS A 243 11.05 8.21 -11.14
C LYS A 243 9.95 7.32 -10.53
N ALA A 244 8.78 7.26 -11.16
CA ALA A 244 7.69 6.36 -10.76
C ALA A 244 8.12 4.89 -10.88
N ARG A 245 8.74 4.51 -12.01
CA ARG A 245 9.27 3.15 -12.24
C ARG A 245 10.31 2.75 -11.18
N ARG A 246 11.28 3.63 -10.86
CA ARG A 246 12.28 3.35 -9.81
C ARG A 246 11.65 3.15 -8.44
N ARG A 247 10.67 3.98 -8.06
CA ARG A 247 9.93 3.82 -6.79
C ARG A 247 9.12 2.54 -6.75
N TRP A 248 8.45 2.18 -7.85
CA TRP A 248 7.70 0.92 -7.97
C TRP A 248 8.59 -0.31 -7.75
N TRP A 249 9.75 -0.37 -8.41
CA TRP A 249 10.74 -1.43 -8.16
C TRP A 249 11.29 -1.42 -6.72
N GLY A 250 11.52 -0.23 -6.15
CA GLY A 250 11.95 -0.11 -4.75
C GLY A 250 10.91 -0.67 -3.75
N LEU A 251 9.62 -0.47 -4.00
CA LEU A 251 8.54 -1.01 -3.16
C LEU A 251 8.41 -2.53 -3.28
N HIS A 252 8.59 -3.09 -4.49
CA HIS A 252 8.66 -4.56 -4.64
C HIS A 252 9.91 -5.14 -3.99
N GLY A 253 11.08 -4.53 -4.18
CA GLY A 253 12.31 -4.94 -3.52
C GLY A 253 12.19 -4.91 -2.00
N ALA A 254 11.58 -3.87 -1.42
CA ALA A 254 11.30 -3.78 0.01
C ALA A 254 10.27 -4.82 0.49
N SER A 255 9.24 -5.12 -0.32
CA SER A 255 8.25 -6.16 -0.01
C SER A 255 8.89 -7.56 0.02
N VAL A 256 9.73 -7.85 -0.99
CA VAL A 256 10.51 -9.10 -1.05
C VAL A 256 11.51 -9.17 0.10
N ALA A 257 12.25 -8.09 0.40
CA ALA A 257 13.21 -8.07 1.50
C ALA A 257 12.54 -8.36 2.85
N ALA A 258 11.38 -7.75 3.14
CA ALA A 258 10.60 -8.03 4.34
C ALA A 258 10.12 -9.50 4.39
N ALA A 259 9.54 -10.00 3.31
CA ALA A 259 9.09 -11.39 3.20
C ALA A 259 10.25 -12.41 3.29
N VAL A 260 11.45 -12.06 2.83
CA VAL A 260 12.65 -12.88 2.90
C VAL A 260 13.22 -12.89 4.31
N VAL A 261 13.25 -11.75 5.01
CA VAL A 261 13.64 -11.68 6.43
C VAL A 261 12.72 -12.54 7.29
N GLU A 262 11.41 -12.55 7.02
CA GLU A 262 10.44 -13.44 7.69
C GLU A 262 10.51 -14.90 7.19
N GLY A 263 10.87 -15.13 5.92
CA GLY A 263 10.89 -16.45 5.29
C GLY A 263 12.15 -17.30 5.55
N TRP A 264 13.30 -16.68 5.84
CA TRP A 264 14.55 -17.39 6.17
C TRP A 264 14.42 -18.26 7.44
N ILE A 265 13.51 -17.88 8.33
CA ILE A 265 13.13 -18.66 9.52
C ILE A 265 12.65 -20.07 9.14
N GLY A 266 11.94 -20.25 8.02
CA GLY A 266 11.49 -21.56 7.54
C GLY A 266 12.65 -22.55 7.32
N LYS A 267 13.74 -22.08 6.68
CA LYS A 267 14.95 -22.89 6.46
C LYS A 267 15.70 -23.21 7.76
N SER A 268 15.63 -22.33 8.76
CA SER A 268 16.17 -22.64 10.10
C SER A 268 15.32 -23.68 10.82
N TYR A 269 14.00 -23.66 10.63
CA TYR A 269 13.13 -24.72 11.14
C TYR A 269 13.32 -26.06 10.40
N ASP A 270 13.62 -26.10 9.10
CA ASP A 270 13.92 -27.37 8.39
C ASP A 270 15.05 -28.16 9.06
N VAL A 271 16.11 -27.46 9.50
CA VAL A 271 17.20 -28.07 10.26
C VAL A 271 16.68 -28.65 11.59
N LEU A 272 15.77 -27.96 12.28
CA LEU A 272 15.19 -28.40 13.54
C LEU A 272 14.22 -29.58 13.35
N TYR A 273 13.33 -29.53 12.35
CA TYR A 273 12.43 -30.63 11.97
C TYR A 273 13.21 -31.89 11.58
N SER A 274 14.35 -31.75 10.91
CA SER A 274 15.23 -32.88 10.56
C SER A 274 15.79 -33.64 11.77
N LYS A 275 15.74 -33.05 12.98
CA LYS A 275 16.20 -33.65 14.24
C LYS A 275 15.09 -34.31 15.04
N ILE A 276 13.82 -34.08 14.73
CA ILE A 276 12.71 -34.72 15.43
C ILE A 276 12.59 -36.17 14.90
N PRO A 277 12.74 -37.21 15.73
CA PRO A 277 12.74 -38.60 15.28
C PRO A 277 11.30 -39.12 15.06
N LEU A 278 10.56 -38.46 14.17
CA LEU A 278 9.32 -38.98 13.62
C LEU A 278 9.65 -39.94 12.48
N LYS A 279 9.53 -41.24 12.79
CA LYS A 279 9.75 -42.34 11.86
C LYS A 279 8.87 -42.16 10.61
N ASP A 280 9.44 -42.41 9.44
CA ASP A 280 8.76 -42.54 8.13
C ASP A 280 8.35 -41.27 7.33
N TRP A 281 9.02 -40.13 7.53
CA TRP A 281 8.90 -38.93 6.65
C TRP A 281 9.70 -39.00 5.32
N ARG A 282 10.70 -39.88 5.20
CA ARG A 282 11.72 -39.82 4.13
C ARG A 282 11.22 -40.00 2.69
N HIS A 283 10.01 -40.51 2.48
CA HIS A 283 9.43 -40.71 1.14
C HIS A 283 8.90 -39.42 0.50
N GLY A 284 8.75 -38.31 1.25
CA GLY A 284 8.25 -37.03 0.72
C GLY A 284 9.31 -36.10 0.13
N ILE A 285 10.54 -36.10 0.65
CA ILE A 285 11.57 -35.10 0.27
C ILE A 285 12.15 -35.35 -1.13
N GLY A 286 12.32 -36.63 -1.52
CA GLY A 286 13.02 -37.00 -2.76
C GLY A 286 12.45 -36.36 -4.03
N ALA A 287 11.13 -36.14 -4.08
CA ALA A 287 10.47 -35.48 -5.21
C ALA A 287 10.66 -33.95 -5.23
N MET A 288 10.82 -33.30 -4.07
CA MET A 288 10.85 -31.84 -3.95
C MET A 288 12.26 -31.23 -4.09
N GLY A 289 13.32 -31.97 -3.73
CA GLY A 289 14.70 -31.54 -3.99
C GLY A 289 14.96 -31.30 -5.49
N HIS A 290 14.39 -32.15 -6.35
CA HIS A 290 14.46 -31.98 -7.81
C HIS A 290 13.62 -30.83 -8.36
N ILE A 291 12.56 -30.39 -7.68
CA ILE A 291 11.72 -29.26 -8.13
C ILE A 291 12.42 -27.93 -7.79
N CYS A 292 13.00 -27.82 -6.59
CA CYS A 292 13.74 -26.62 -6.19
C CYS A 292 14.96 -26.36 -7.10
N TRP A 293 15.77 -27.40 -7.35
CA TRP A 293 16.92 -27.31 -8.26
C TRP A 293 16.52 -27.01 -9.73
N ARG A 294 15.30 -27.40 -10.14
CA ARG A 294 14.78 -27.12 -11.49
C ARG A 294 14.20 -25.70 -11.64
N ILE A 295 13.86 -25.03 -10.53
CA ILE A 295 13.50 -23.61 -10.52
C ILE A 295 14.75 -22.74 -10.67
N ASP A 296 15.85 -23.06 -9.96
CA ASP A 296 17.14 -22.37 -10.14
C ASP A 296 17.64 -22.50 -11.60
N SER A 297 17.48 -23.68 -12.21
CA SER A 297 17.78 -23.92 -13.64
C SER A 297 16.88 -23.13 -14.61
N LEU A 298 15.66 -22.79 -14.20
CA LEU A 298 14.74 -21.96 -14.99
C LEU A 298 15.03 -20.46 -14.83
N GLU A 299 15.47 -19.99 -13.67
CA GLU A 299 15.93 -18.60 -13.51
C GLU A 299 17.20 -18.32 -14.32
N GLU A 300 18.19 -19.22 -14.31
CA GLU A 300 19.37 -19.17 -15.20
C GLU A 300 18.98 -19.05 -16.68
N ARG A 301 17.94 -19.78 -17.12
CA ARG A 301 17.43 -19.74 -18.50
C ARG A 301 16.64 -18.47 -18.79
N LEU A 302 15.82 -17.98 -17.86
CA LEU A 302 15.05 -16.74 -18.04
C LEU A 302 15.95 -15.49 -18.03
N ILE A 303 17.02 -15.48 -17.23
CA ILE A 303 18.04 -14.43 -17.25
C ILE A 303 18.79 -14.43 -18.59
N ARG A 304 19.17 -15.61 -19.12
CA ARG A 304 19.81 -15.70 -20.46
C ARG A 304 18.86 -15.29 -21.59
N ILE A 305 17.57 -15.64 -21.53
CA ILE A 305 16.56 -15.20 -22.52
C ILE A 305 16.32 -13.68 -22.45
N GLN A 306 16.29 -13.07 -21.25
CA GLN A 306 16.21 -11.62 -21.11
C GLN A 306 17.48 -10.88 -21.59
N GLN A 307 18.66 -11.49 -21.43
CA GLN A 307 19.92 -10.92 -21.96
C GLN A 307 20.00 -11.03 -23.49
N LEU A 308 19.52 -12.12 -24.09
CA LEU A 308 19.45 -12.26 -25.55
C LEU A 308 18.42 -11.31 -26.20
N ALA A 309 17.32 -11.00 -25.51
CA ALA A 309 16.37 -9.96 -25.93
C ALA A 309 16.94 -8.52 -25.85
N PHE A 310 18.16 -8.33 -25.31
CA PHE A 310 18.82 -7.02 -25.16
C PHE A 310 19.87 -6.72 -26.25
N ILE A 311 19.93 -7.54 -27.30
CA ILE A 311 20.85 -7.40 -28.44
C ILE A 311 20.02 -7.16 -29.72
N PRO A 312 19.41 -5.97 -29.86
CA PRO A 312 20.04 -4.99 -30.74
C PRO A 312 19.82 -3.53 -30.28
N GLY A 313 20.61 -3.07 -29.30
CA GLY A 313 20.55 -1.68 -28.80
C GLY A 313 21.91 -1.00 -28.58
N ARG A 314 23.03 -1.66 -28.89
CA ARG A 314 24.38 -1.20 -28.53
C ARG A 314 25.34 -0.91 -29.70
N ILE A 315 24.87 -1.01 -30.94
CA ILE A 315 25.70 -0.70 -32.14
C ILE A 315 25.63 0.80 -32.51
N LEU A 316 24.55 1.51 -32.16
CA LEU A 316 24.35 2.93 -32.52
C LEU A 316 25.07 3.95 -31.61
N MET A 317 25.69 3.54 -30.50
CA MET A 317 26.30 4.48 -29.54
C MET A 317 27.81 4.71 -29.71
N TYR A 318 28.45 4.02 -30.68
CA TYR A 318 29.89 4.21 -30.99
C TYR A 318 30.16 5.00 -32.28
N ALA A 319 29.12 5.40 -33.02
CA ALA A 319 29.26 6.16 -34.27
C ALA A 319 29.32 7.70 -34.09
N TYR A 320 29.20 8.22 -32.87
CA TYR A 320 29.05 9.67 -32.62
C TYR A 320 30.18 10.32 -31.78
N LEU A 321 31.28 9.60 -31.52
CA LEU A 321 32.37 10.08 -30.65
C LEU A 321 33.77 9.98 -31.28
N TRP A 322 33.88 10.03 -32.61
CA TRP A 322 35.19 10.20 -33.26
C TRP A 322 35.15 10.97 -34.59
N LYS A 323 35.05 12.30 -34.52
CA LYS A 323 35.66 13.17 -35.53
C LYS A 323 36.14 14.48 -34.89
N ARG A 324 37.47 14.62 -34.78
CA ARG A 324 38.16 15.81 -34.27
C ARG A 324 38.43 16.83 -35.41
N PRO A 325 38.88 18.06 -35.10
CA PRO A 325 38.61 19.24 -35.92
C PRO A 325 39.75 19.58 -36.89
N ASP A 326 39.45 20.45 -37.88
CA ASP A 326 40.20 21.70 -38.04
C ASP A 326 39.47 22.67 -39.00
N THR A 327 39.59 23.98 -38.72
CA THR A 327 39.97 25.08 -39.65
C THR A 327 39.64 26.46 -39.04
N SER A 328 40.67 27.08 -38.48
CA SER A 328 41.08 28.50 -38.65
C SER A 328 40.07 29.61 -39.05
N LEU A 329 40.17 30.71 -38.28
CA LEU A 329 40.12 32.13 -38.71
C LEU A 329 38.78 32.75 -39.17
N LYS A 330 38.25 33.66 -38.32
CA LYS A 330 38.32 35.12 -38.57
C LYS A 330 38.05 35.96 -37.32
N GLN A 331 38.89 36.99 -37.12
CA GLN A 331 38.60 38.17 -36.28
C GLN A 331 37.50 39.02 -36.99
N SER A 332 36.81 40.03 -36.46
CA SER A 332 37.15 41.01 -35.39
C SER A 332 35.83 41.65 -34.82
N PRO A 333 35.72 42.88 -34.24
CA PRO A 333 35.22 43.01 -32.86
C PRO A 333 34.05 44.01 -32.65
N GLY A 334 33.57 44.15 -31.40
CA GLY A 334 33.15 45.47 -30.90
C GLY A 334 32.00 45.55 -29.87
N LYS A 335 32.19 46.48 -28.90
CA LYS A 335 31.21 47.08 -27.95
C LYS A 335 30.65 46.12 -26.89
N ILE A 336 30.95 46.22 -25.58
CA ILE A 336 31.09 47.37 -24.64
C ILE A 336 29.78 48.15 -24.42
N SER A 337 29.09 47.81 -23.33
CA SER A 337 28.57 48.72 -22.28
C SER A 337 28.19 47.83 -21.08
N GLN A 338 28.89 47.84 -19.93
CA GLN A 338 28.72 48.81 -18.84
C GLN A 338 27.26 49.13 -18.51
N GLN A 339 26.73 48.61 -17.38
CA GLN A 339 26.51 49.40 -16.15
C GLN A 339 25.93 48.55 -14.99
N LEU A 340 26.66 48.54 -13.88
CA LEU A 340 26.20 48.44 -12.49
C LEU A 340 26.65 49.77 -11.80
N PRO A 341 26.27 50.11 -10.55
CA PRO A 341 25.29 49.49 -9.63
C PRO A 341 24.26 50.52 -9.11
N PHE A 342 23.36 50.10 -8.19
CA PHE A 342 22.88 51.01 -7.15
C PHE A 342 22.71 50.28 -5.81
N THR A 343 23.27 50.87 -4.74
CA THR A 343 23.20 50.41 -3.35
C THR A 343 22.46 51.45 -2.49
N LEU A 344 22.39 51.22 -1.17
CA LEU A 344 21.88 52.12 -0.11
C LEU A 344 20.35 52.08 0.12
N ARG A 345 19.81 52.24 1.35
CA ARG A 345 20.42 52.26 2.70
C ARG A 345 19.32 52.20 3.80
N ILE A 346 19.54 51.33 4.79
CA ILE A 346 19.24 51.45 6.25
C ILE A 346 18.17 52.46 6.71
N LYS A 347 17.18 51.99 7.51
CA LYS A 347 16.79 52.62 8.79
C LYS A 347 15.95 51.71 9.72
N ASN A 348 16.56 51.30 10.84
CA ASN A 348 15.88 51.06 12.12
C ASN A 348 16.20 52.26 13.04
N PRO A 349 15.28 52.65 13.93
CA PRO A 349 15.53 52.58 15.39
C PRO A 349 14.29 52.02 16.15
N LEU A 350 14.38 51.35 17.31
CA LEU A 350 14.67 51.86 18.67
C LEU A 350 13.85 53.14 19.01
N SER A 351 13.21 53.35 20.16
CA SER A 351 12.93 52.59 21.41
C SER A 351 11.78 53.33 22.16
N SER A 352 11.29 53.08 23.39
CA SER A 352 11.66 52.20 24.52
C SER A 352 10.47 52.00 25.50
N SER A 353 10.64 51.11 26.49
CA SER A 353 10.19 51.25 27.91
C SER A 353 8.75 51.64 28.28
N ARG A 354 8.04 50.74 28.98
CA ARG A 354 7.66 51.06 30.38
C ARG A 354 7.54 49.83 31.29
N GLU A 355 8.35 49.85 32.33
CA GLU A 355 8.36 48.92 33.46
C GLU A 355 7.24 49.26 34.47
N ARG A 356 6.56 48.25 35.03
CA ARG A 356 6.02 48.33 36.40
C ARG A 356 5.93 46.95 37.06
N LYS A 357 6.75 46.76 38.09
CA LYS A 357 6.66 45.66 39.06
C LYS A 357 5.52 45.91 40.06
N GLN A 358 4.91 44.83 40.57
CA GLN A 358 4.53 44.59 41.99
C GLN A 358 3.72 43.28 42.04
N THR A 359 4.33 42.16 42.46
CA THR A 359 4.45 41.64 43.85
C THR A 359 3.18 40.97 44.42
N THR A 360 3.31 39.64 44.59
CA THR A 360 2.96 38.85 45.79
C THR A 360 1.51 38.83 46.30
N ASN A 361 0.91 37.64 46.35
CA ASN A 361 0.90 36.88 47.62
C ASN A 361 0.56 35.39 47.46
N SER A 362 1.25 34.58 48.26
CA SER A 362 0.96 33.19 48.58
C SER A 362 -0.03 33.08 49.74
N LEU A 363 -0.75 31.95 49.82
CA LEU A 363 -1.19 31.16 51.01
C LEU A 363 -2.31 30.23 50.50
N VAL A 364 -2.16 28.91 50.46
CA VAL A 364 -2.20 27.94 51.59
C VAL A 364 -3.57 27.91 52.28
N ASN A 365 -4.44 27.03 51.81
CA ASN A 365 -4.87 25.81 52.52
C ASN A 365 -5.44 24.79 51.52
#